data_AF-A0A841K7K0-F1
#
_entry.id   AF-A0A841K7K0-F1
#
_cell.length_a   1.000
_cell.length_b   1.000
_cell.length_c   1.000
_cell.angle_alpha   90.00
_cell.angle_beta   90.00
_cell.angle_gamma   90.00
#
_symmetry.space_group_name_H-M   'P 1'
#
loop_
_entity.id
_entity.type
_entity.pdbx_description
1 polymer ?
#
loop_
_entity_poly.entity_id
_entity_poly.type
_entity_poly.pdbx_seq_one_letter_code
_entity_poly.pdbx_strand_id
1 'polypeptide(L)'
;MYRSLTRAVHVISFFSAVALSLVCASASLSAQTTKKAAAPAKAAPAKPAAKPAGAAGASAAHGTTAAGASHGPTTAGASHGPTTSNPHGTTTTTTGHGATTATAGHGATTTGGRPGTATAAARPGAAGGAGSARGGAAAGHPAPAGSHEAHAANGSMVRTRANGQRSDVHDARRGMDIHHGLNGGRRVSVERADHSRIVSERGGRGYVQHPYMYHGHEYGARRYYDHGRYYDRYYGRYGYRGGYLNVYAPGVYYAPAFYGWAYNPWAVPVAYTAWGWGGAPWYGAYGAWFTPFPVYASASFWLTDYLIAASLQAAYAAQVEAQVAASVNPDASPLTPEVKKMIADEVQRQVALENSEAQQNSGGQDVDSGSSGIARMMSDGQPHVFVAGSDLDLVADSGQECAVSQGDVLEVAQSPAADATAATAIVLTSKGGKECLKSTNVTVAFTDLQDMQNHMRETIDKGMGEMKDKQGKGGLPSAPPSAQAAPTQSAYAAVAPPPDPNAAAEIKEQDTQAGQAEQEVAGTVSSGGGAAGGPNVGDDPAPAAAATPTVSISLGQTTDQVITAMVSPRARSISALSRSISIRI
;
A
#
# COMPACT_ATOMS: atom_id res chain seq x y z
N MET A 1 43.82 66.58 -23.25
CA MET A 1 43.67 67.84 -22.48
C MET A 1 42.23 67.93 -22.00
N TYR A 2 42.04 68.10 -20.68
CA TYR A 2 40.80 68.34 -19.91
C TYR A 2 39.68 67.27 -19.99
N ARG A 3 39.38 66.46 -18.94
CA ARG A 3 38.89 66.75 -17.56
C ARG A 3 37.63 67.63 -17.58
N SER A 4 36.60 67.48 -16.76
CA SER A 4 36.19 66.59 -15.65
C SER A 4 34.97 67.32 -15.04
N LEU A 5 34.02 66.58 -14.46
CA LEU A 5 33.29 66.84 -13.18
C LEU A 5 31.83 66.32 -13.27
N THR A 6 31.47 65.17 -12.67
CA THR A 6 31.08 64.89 -11.25
C THR A 6 29.54 64.89 -11.07
N ARG A 7 28.88 63.72 -11.08
CA ARG A 7 28.28 62.97 -9.95
C ARG A 7 27.19 63.69 -9.11
N ALA A 8 25.96 63.14 -9.15
CA ALA A 8 25.09 62.75 -8.01
C ALA A 8 23.79 62.13 -8.59
N VAL A 9 23.50 60.82 -8.55
CA VAL A 9 23.09 59.91 -7.44
C VAL A 9 21.58 59.94 -7.14
N HIS A 10 20.91 58.80 -7.49
CA HIS A 10 19.78 58.12 -6.81
C HIS A 10 18.36 58.77 -6.87
N VAL A 11 17.19 58.11 -7.00
CA VAL A 11 16.65 56.76 -6.69
C VAL A 11 15.45 56.48 -7.64
N ILE A 12 15.49 55.46 -8.51
CA ILE A 12 14.76 54.17 -8.48
C ILE A 12 13.21 54.25 -8.54
N SER A 13 12.72 53.99 -9.75
CA SER A 13 11.43 53.41 -10.14
C SER A 13 11.17 52.05 -9.48
N PHE A 14 9.90 51.65 -9.27
CA PHE A 14 9.33 50.34 -9.65
C PHE A 14 8.00 50.14 -8.90
N PHE A 15 6.87 50.44 -9.55
CA PHE A 15 5.59 49.74 -9.34
C PHE A 15 4.66 50.07 -10.51
N SER A 16 4.50 49.13 -11.43
CA SER A 16 3.46 49.17 -12.45
C SER A 16 2.97 47.75 -12.76
N ALA A 17 1.66 47.64 -12.82
CA ALA A 17 0.85 46.63 -13.51
C ALA A 17 0.69 45.23 -12.87
N VAL A 18 -0.36 45.07 -12.03
CA VAL A 18 -1.44 44.07 -12.23
C VAL A 18 -2.69 44.58 -11.50
N ALA A 19 -3.64 45.17 -12.23
CA ALA A 19 -5.02 45.37 -11.76
C ALA A 19 -5.93 45.65 -12.97
N LEU A 20 -6.44 44.60 -13.60
CA LEU A 20 -7.59 44.69 -14.51
C LEU A 20 -8.26 43.33 -14.64
N SER A 21 -9.41 43.13 -13.99
CA SER A 21 -10.53 42.26 -14.41
C SER A 21 -11.62 42.26 -13.33
N LEU A 22 -12.51 43.25 -13.38
CA LEU A 22 -13.82 43.20 -12.75
C LEU A 22 -14.82 43.86 -13.70
N VAL A 23 -16.06 43.36 -13.68
CA VAL A 23 -17.27 43.84 -14.38
C VAL A 23 -17.56 43.18 -15.73
N CYS A 24 -18.49 42.21 -15.71
CA CYS A 24 -19.64 42.12 -16.64
C CYS A 24 -20.63 41.07 -16.11
N ALA A 25 -21.65 41.53 -15.36
CA ALA A 25 -22.86 40.77 -15.09
C ALA A 25 -24.05 41.74 -15.19
N SER A 26 -24.78 41.64 -16.30
CA SER A 26 -26.05 42.33 -16.50
C SER A 26 -27.13 41.30 -16.86
N ALA A 27 -28.24 41.45 -16.17
CA ALA A 27 -29.39 40.57 -16.12
C ALA A 27 -30.11 40.40 -17.46
N SER A 28 -30.78 39.25 -17.61
CA SER A 28 -31.98 39.13 -18.43
C SER A 28 -32.94 38.17 -17.73
N LEU A 29 -33.98 38.77 -17.15
CA LEU A 29 -35.12 38.13 -16.53
C LEU A 29 -36.16 37.86 -17.62
N SER A 30 -36.60 36.61 -17.80
CA SER A 30 -37.80 36.30 -18.59
C SER A 30 -38.63 35.26 -17.85
N ALA A 31 -39.88 35.63 -17.61
CA ALA A 31 -40.87 34.89 -16.86
C ALA A 31 -41.41 33.70 -17.66
N GLN A 32 -41.58 32.54 -16.99
CA GLN A 32 -42.54 31.52 -17.40
C GLN A 32 -43.30 30.99 -16.18
N THR A 33 -44.60 31.21 -16.20
CA THR A 33 -45.58 30.66 -15.27
C THR A 33 -46.17 29.35 -15.81
N THR A 34 -46.40 28.39 -14.89
CA THR A 34 -47.22 27.15 -15.00
C THR A 34 -46.57 26.00 -15.84
N LYS A 35 -46.55 24.72 -15.46
CA LYS A 35 -47.42 23.85 -14.65
C LYS A 35 -46.59 22.76 -13.93
N LYS A 36 -47.11 22.37 -12.77
CA LYS A 36 -46.71 21.22 -11.94
C LYS A 36 -46.86 19.90 -12.73
N ALA A 37 -45.79 19.11 -12.83
CA ALA A 37 -45.82 17.72 -13.32
C ALA A 37 -45.36 16.77 -12.20
N ALA A 38 -46.12 15.68 -12.04
CA ALA A 38 -46.03 14.72 -10.96
C ALA A 38 -44.82 13.77 -11.08
N ALA A 39 -44.38 13.24 -9.94
CA ALA A 39 -43.35 12.22 -9.80
C ALA A 39 -43.75 10.88 -10.47
N PRO A 40 -42.81 10.13 -11.06
CA PRO A 40 -43.08 8.77 -11.50
C PRO A 40 -43.12 7.80 -10.30
N ALA A 41 -44.15 6.96 -10.29
CA ALA A 41 -44.46 6.01 -9.22
C ALA A 41 -43.53 4.79 -9.19
N LYS A 42 -43.28 4.29 -7.97
CA LYS A 42 -42.65 3.00 -7.64
C LYS A 42 -43.33 1.83 -8.37
N ALA A 43 -42.54 0.99 -9.02
CA ALA A 43 -42.96 -0.35 -9.44
C ALA A 43 -42.96 -1.31 -8.23
N ALA A 44 -44.05 -2.05 -8.07
CA ALA A 44 -44.26 -3.08 -7.05
C ALA A 44 -43.70 -4.46 -7.50
N PRO A 45 -43.35 -5.37 -6.56
CA PRO A 45 -42.64 -6.61 -6.85
C PRO A 45 -43.53 -7.71 -7.45
N ALA A 46 -42.94 -8.53 -8.32
CA ALA A 46 -43.58 -9.67 -8.97
C ALA A 46 -43.81 -10.85 -8.00
N LYS A 47 -44.97 -11.51 -8.17
CA LYS A 47 -45.47 -12.64 -7.37
C LYS A 47 -44.86 -13.98 -7.85
N PRO A 48 -44.55 -14.96 -6.97
CA PRO A 48 -43.96 -16.24 -7.37
C PRO A 48 -44.94 -17.20 -8.05
N ALA A 49 -44.43 -17.97 -9.02
CA ALA A 49 -45.15 -19.01 -9.77
C ALA A 49 -45.42 -20.28 -8.94
N ALA A 50 -46.52 -20.95 -9.26
CA ALA A 50 -47.09 -22.07 -8.54
C ALA A 50 -46.41 -23.43 -8.79
N LYS A 51 -46.42 -24.25 -7.73
CA LYS A 51 -46.05 -25.67 -7.65
C LYS A 51 -47.08 -26.57 -8.37
N PRO A 52 -46.69 -27.66 -9.05
CA PRO A 52 -47.63 -28.74 -9.39
C PRO A 52 -47.69 -29.76 -8.25
N ALA A 53 -48.92 -30.07 -7.80
CA ALA A 53 -49.23 -31.24 -6.99
C ALA A 53 -49.84 -32.33 -7.89
N GLY A 54 -49.50 -33.59 -7.61
CA GLY A 54 -49.93 -34.75 -8.38
C GLY A 54 -51.40 -35.13 -8.16
N ALA A 55 -51.88 -36.00 -9.05
CA ALA A 55 -53.05 -36.84 -8.86
C ALA A 55 -52.70 -38.27 -9.29
N ALA A 56 -53.03 -39.22 -8.43
CA ALA A 56 -52.88 -40.66 -8.61
C ALA A 56 -54.13 -41.25 -9.31
N GLY A 57 -53.96 -42.43 -9.94
CA GLY A 57 -55.08 -43.35 -10.18
C GLY A 57 -54.88 -44.41 -11.28
N ALA A 58 -54.52 -45.63 -10.84
CA ALA A 58 -54.91 -46.98 -11.36
C ALA A 58 -54.54 -47.37 -12.81
N SER A 59 -54.11 -48.59 -13.19
CA SER A 59 -54.05 -49.93 -12.57
C SER A 59 -53.22 -50.90 -13.46
N ALA A 60 -52.61 -51.94 -12.85
CA ALA A 60 -52.34 -53.31 -13.35
C ALA A 60 -51.48 -53.52 -14.64
N ALA A 61 -50.69 -54.58 -14.87
CA ALA A 61 -50.19 -55.75 -14.13
C ALA A 61 -49.15 -56.48 -15.03
N HIS A 62 -48.26 -57.29 -14.43
CA HIS A 62 -47.41 -58.39 -15.00
C HIS A 62 -46.48 -58.10 -16.21
N GLY A 63 -45.29 -58.66 -16.41
CA GLY A 63 -44.50 -59.72 -15.77
C GLY A 63 -43.38 -60.18 -16.74
N THR A 64 -42.27 -60.67 -16.17
CA THR A 64 -41.32 -61.68 -16.68
C THR A 64 -40.32 -61.42 -17.83
N THR A 65 -39.03 -61.53 -17.47
CA THR A 65 -37.91 -62.30 -18.09
C THR A 65 -37.53 -62.14 -19.57
N ALA A 66 -36.25 -61.84 -19.86
CA ALA A 66 -35.22 -62.81 -20.32
C ALA A 66 -34.04 -62.13 -21.06
N ALA A 67 -32.90 -62.82 -21.02
CA ALA A 67 -31.57 -62.43 -21.48
C ALA A 67 -31.37 -62.38 -23.01
N GLY A 68 -30.26 -61.79 -23.45
CA GLY A 68 -29.73 -61.97 -24.81
C GLY A 68 -28.43 -61.19 -25.06
N ALA A 69 -27.30 -61.88 -25.09
CA ALA A 69 -25.99 -61.41 -25.52
C ALA A 69 -25.85 -61.44 -27.06
N SER A 70 -25.00 -60.59 -27.66
CA SER A 70 -23.92 -60.96 -28.61
C SER A 70 -23.36 -59.81 -29.48
N HIS A 71 -22.02 -59.67 -29.41
CA HIS A 71 -20.97 -59.28 -30.38
C HIS A 71 -21.23 -58.62 -31.76
N GLY A 72 -20.42 -57.56 -32.03
CA GLY A 72 -19.54 -57.35 -33.21
C GLY A 72 -20.17 -56.98 -34.58
N PRO A 73 -19.41 -56.46 -35.59
CA PRO A 73 -17.94 -56.49 -35.77
C PRO A 73 -17.27 -55.16 -36.22
N THR A 74 -15.94 -55.21 -36.28
CA THR A 74 -14.94 -54.22 -36.79
C THR A 74 -14.61 -54.39 -38.27
N THR A 75 -14.19 -53.32 -38.96
CA THR A 75 -13.12 -53.39 -39.99
C THR A 75 -12.37 -52.06 -40.18
N ALA A 76 -11.09 -52.18 -40.51
CA ALA A 76 -10.03 -51.16 -40.49
C ALA A 76 -9.43 -50.86 -41.89
N GLY A 77 -8.55 -49.86 -41.96
CA GLY A 77 -7.51 -49.66 -42.99
C GLY A 77 -6.98 -48.21 -42.91
N ALA A 78 -5.77 -47.83 -42.45
CA ALA A 78 -4.37 -48.30 -42.53
C ALA A 78 -3.59 -47.82 -43.77
N SER A 79 -2.55 -47.00 -43.57
CA SER A 79 -1.18 -47.07 -44.18
C SER A 79 -0.34 -45.82 -43.79
N HIS A 80 0.70 -45.95 -42.95
CA HIS A 80 2.17 -46.11 -43.20
C HIS A 80 2.91 -44.77 -43.46
N GLY A 81 3.90 -44.30 -42.68
CA GLY A 81 5.24 -44.85 -42.31
C GLY A 81 6.34 -44.20 -43.22
N PRO A 82 7.65 -44.06 -42.86
CA PRO A 82 8.43 -44.84 -41.88
C PRO A 82 9.55 -44.12 -41.02
N THR A 83 9.88 -44.76 -39.88
CA THR A 83 11.15 -45.02 -39.09
C THR A 83 12.41 -44.10 -39.17
N THR A 84 13.19 -43.85 -38.08
CA THR A 84 14.09 -44.82 -37.36
C THR A 84 14.53 -44.47 -35.91
N SER A 85 14.55 -45.52 -35.05
CA SER A 85 15.51 -45.97 -33.97
C SER A 85 15.87 -45.20 -32.65
N ASN A 86 15.22 -45.61 -31.52
CA ASN A 86 15.72 -46.33 -30.28
C ASN A 86 16.92 -45.83 -29.39
N PRO A 87 17.14 -46.30 -28.12
CA PRO A 87 16.30 -46.25 -26.88
C PRO A 87 17.09 -46.10 -25.52
N HIS A 88 16.38 -45.93 -24.38
CA HIS A 88 16.62 -46.44 -22.98
C HIS A 88 16.09 -45.42 -21.94
N GLY A 89 15.43 -45.76 -20.83
CA GLY A 89 15.02 -47.03 -20.23
C GLY A 89 14.42 -46.74 -18.84
N THR A 90 13.21 -47.25 -18.58
CA THR A 90 12.43 -47.25 -17.34
C THR A 90 12.97 -48.25 -16.30
N THR A 91 12.58 -48.25 -15.02
CA THR A 91 11.44 -49.03 -14.45
C THR A 91 11.46 -48.86 -12.91
N THR A 92 10.44 -48.29 -12.23
CA THR A 92 9.22 -48.88 -11.57
C THR A 92 9.51 -49.64 -10.25
N THR A 93 9.18 -49.06 -9.08
CA THR A 93 7.97 -49.25 -8.21
C THR A 93 7.81 -50.63 -7.57
N THR A 94 7.59 -50.70 -6.24
CA THR A 94 6.55 -51.53 -5.58
C THR A 94 6.30 -51.09 -4.12
N THR A 95 5.01 -51.09 -3.76
CA THR A 95 4.29 -50.85 -2.50
C THR A 95 4.61 -51.83 -1.34
N GLY A 96 4.42 -51.42 -0.07
CA GLY A 96 4.23 -52.37 1.04
C GLY A 96 4.24 -51.77 2.46
N HIS A 97 3.19 -52.06 3.24
CA HIS A 97 2.83 -51.61 4.59
C HIS A 97 3.77 -52.01 5.75
N GLY A 98 3.62 -51.38 6.92
CA GLY A 98 3.85 -52.04 8.22
C GLY A 98 4.36 -51.15 9.37
N ALA A 99 3.76 -51.30 10.55
CA ALA A 99 3.84 -50.42 11.72
C ALA A 99 4.90 -50.81 12.79
N THR A 100 5.10 -49.91 13.77
CA THR A 100 5.57 -50.12 15.19
C THR A 100 7.00 -50.69 15.36
N THR A 101 7.88 -50.25 16.27
CA THR A 101 7.76 -50.02 17.72
C THR A 101 9.05 -49.36 18.28
N ALA A 102 8.94 -48.91 19.53
CA ALA A 102 9.84 -48.16 20.41
C ALA A 102 11.24 -48.74 20.78
N THR A 103 11.97 -47.89 21.53
CA THR A 103 12.96 -48.17 22.63
C THR A 103 14.43 -47.96 22.21
N ALA A 104 15.11 -46.88 22.65
CA ALA A 104 15.92 -46.75 23.88
C ALA A 104 16.94 -47.90 24.05
N GLY A 105 18.21 -47.73 24.40
CA GLY A 105 19.00 -46.62 24.91
C GLY A 105 20.39 -47.18 25.32
N HIS A 106 21.18 -46.33 25.97
CA HIS A 106 22.46 -46.62 26.66
C HIS A 106 23.70 -46.85 25.78
N GLY A 107 24.89 -46.32 26.12
CA GLY A 107 25.30 -45.54 27.28
C GLY A 107 26.82 -45.62 27.48
N ALA A 108 27.36 -44.55 28.08
CA ALA A 108 28.58 -44.42 28.89
C ALA A 108 29.95 -44.70 28.23
N THR A 109 30.98 -43.82 28.21
CA THR A 109 31.63 -42.88 29.16
C THR A 109 32.93 -43.45 29.73
N THR A 110 34.06 -42.76 29.48
CA THR A 110 35.18 -42.58 30.43
C THR A 110 35.81 -41.18 30.17
N THR A 111 35.59 -40.15 31.01
CA THR A 111 36.48 -39.62 32.09
C THR A 111 37.94 -39.42 31.69
N GLY A 112 38.63 -38.29 31.92
CA GLY A 112 38.32 -37.03 32.60
C GLY A 112 39.56 -36.11 32.61
N GLY A 113 39.37 -34.81 32.84
CA GLY A 113 40.45 -33.83 32.99
C GLY A 113 39.95 -32.38 33.02
N ARG A 114 39.66 -31.85 34.21
CA ARG A 114 39.42 -30.43 34.57
C ARG A 114 40.34 -30.14 35.79
N PRO A 115 40.64 -28.89 36.21
CA PRO A 115 39.72 -27.74 36.27
C PRO A 115 40.32 -26.33 36.04
N GLY A 116 39.43 -25.35 35.91
CA GLY A 116 39.72 -23.92 35.91
C GLY A 116 38.46 -23.06 35.90
N THR A 117 37.78 -22.99 37.06
CA THR A 117 36.93 -21.91 37.64
C THR A 117 36.04 -21.06 36.71
N ALA A 118 34.70 -21.22 36.69
CA ALA A 118 33.67 -20.78 37.68
C ALA A 118 33.29 -19.29 37.49
N THR A 119 32.04 -18.81 37.40
CA THR A 119 30.72 -19.19 37.96
C THR A 119 29.63 -18.59 37.04
N ALA A 120 28.57 -19.27 36.59
CA ALA A 120 27.46 -19.99 37.24
C ALA A 120 26.15 -19.18 37.16
N ALA A 121 25.15 -19.83 36.57
CA ALA A 121 23.81 -19.37 36.27
C ALA A 121 22.90 -19.22 37.49
N ALA A 122 21.80 -18.48 37.32
CA ALA A 122 20.56 -18.69 38.07
C ALA A 122 19.34 -18.59 37.14
N ARG A 123 18.31 -19.34 37.54
CA ARG A 123 17.22 -19.95 36.76
C ARG A 123 16.02 -19.04 36.41
N PRO A 124 15.14 -19.52 35.51
CA PRO A 124 13.95 -18.81 35.03
C PRO A 124 12.77 -18.94 36.01
N GLY A 125 12.02 -17.85 36.16
CA GLY A 125 10.73 -17.76 36.86
C GLY A 125 9.63 -17.26 35.91
N ALA A 126 8.47 -17.88 36.01
CA ALA A 126 7.44 -17.93 34.99
C ALA A 126 6.41 -16.78 35.00
N ALA A 127 5.80 -16.62 33.81
CA ALA A 127 4.40 -16.25 33.51
C ALA A 127 3.88 -14.83 33.78
N GLY A 128 3.45 -14.17 32.69
CA GLY A 128 2.39 -13.15 32.72
C GLY A 128 2.38 -12.16 31.55
N GLY A 129 1.66 -12.45 30.47
CA GLY A 129 0.89 -11.46 29.69
C GLY A 129 1.55 -10.69 28.55
N ALA A 130 1.15 -11.05 27.32
CA ALA A 130 0.88 -10.21 26.14
C ALA A 130 1.85 -9.08 25.71
N GLY A 131 2.43 -9.29 24.51
CA GLY A 131 2.55 -8.29 23.44
C GLY A 131 3.00 -6.88 23.81
N SER A 132 4.31 -6.67 23.90
CA SER A 132 4.89 -5.35 23.65
C SER A 132 6.20 -5.53 22.91
N ALA A 133 6.25 -4.98 21.69
CA ALA A 133 7.42 -4.94 20.84
C ALA A 133 8.63 -4.41 21.63
N ARG A 134 9.62 -5.27 21.85
CA ARG A 134 10.92 -4.86 22.37
C ARG A 134 11.77 -4.37 21.20
N GLY A 135 11.87 -3.06 21.04
CA GLY A 135 12.99 -2.40 20.32
C GLY A 135 12.61 -1.48 19.17
N GLY A 136 12.26 -0.22 19.49
CA GLY A 136 12.80 0.98 18.81
C GLY A 136 12.60 1.17 17.31
N ALA A 137 11.40 0.93 16.78
CA ALA A 137 11.03 1.37 15.45
C ALA A 137 9.56 1.80 15.44
N ALA A 138 9.28 3.06 15.12
CA ALA A 138 7.93 3.51 14.78
C ALA A 138 7.34 2.54 13.72
N ALA A 139 6.21 1.91 14.06
CA ALA A 139 5.48 0.94 13.22
C ALA A 139 6.30 -0.24 12.63
N GLY A 140 7.45 -0.59 13.21
CA GLY A 140 8.26 -1.72 12.74
C GLY A 140 9.12 -1.44 11.50
N HIS A 141 9.28 -0.17 11.10
CA HIS A 141 10.16 0.22 9.99
C HIS A 141 11.60 0.49 10.47
N PRO A 142 12.63 0.02 9.76
CA PRO A 142 14.02 0.32 10.08
C PRO A 142 14.24 1.83 10.24
N ALA A 143 14.96 2.24 11.28
CA ALA A 143 15.30 3.65 11.48
C ALA A 143 16.41 4.05 10.49
N PRO A 144 16.21 5.08 9.65
CA PRO A 144 17.25 5.53 8.74
C PRO A 144 18.43 6.12 9.51
N ALA A 145 19.63 6.08 8.90
CA ALA A 145 20.84 6.57 9.51
C ALA A 145 20.72 8.07 9.88
N GLY A 146 21.10 8.41 11.11
CA GLY A 146 21.01 9.79 11.62
C GLY A 146 19.60 10.22 12.04
N SER A 147 18.61 9.31 12.06
CA SER A 147 17.33 9.59 12.71
C SER A 147 17.44 9.56 14.24
N HIS A 148 16.56 10.31 14.89
CA HIS A 148 16.46 10.41 16.33
C HIS A 148 15.04 10.08 16.77
N GLU A 149 14.90 9.15 17.70
CA GLU A 149 13.63 8.85 18.36
C GLU A 149 13.61 9.45 19.77
N ALA A 150 12.50 10.08 20.10
CA ALA A 150 12.26 10.56 21.44
C ALA A 150 10.92 10.00 21.94
N HIS A 151 10.96 9.41 23.13
CA HIS A 151 9.87 8.65 23.72
C HIS A 151 9.38 9.35 24.98
N ALA A 152 8.07 9.40 25.17
CA ALA A 152 7.43 9.89 26.38
C ALA A 152 7.09 8.72 27.32
N ALA A 153 6.95 9.04 28.61
CA ALA A 153 6.64 8.03 29.63
C ALA A 153 5.29 7.32 29.43
N ASN A 154 4.37 7.93 28.69
CA ASN A 154 3.07 7.35 28.34
C ASN A 154 3.13 6.41 27.12
N GLY A 155 4.32 6.18 26.55
CA GLY A 155 4.52 5.36 25.35
C GLY A 155 4.36 6.10 24.02
N SER A 156 4.02 7.39 24.01
CA SER A 156 4.03 8.19 22.79
C SER A 156 5.47 8.39 22.29
N MET A 157 5.67 8.45 20.98
CA MET A 157 6.99 8.72 20.41
C MET A 157 6.97 9.64 19.20
N VAL A 158 8.08 10.34 18.99
CA VAL A 158 8.37 11.11 17.78
C VAL A 158 9.68 10.63 17.20
N ARG A 159 9.68 10.29 15.91
CA ARG A 159 10.89 10.08 15.13
C ARG A 159 11.17 11.31 14.27
N THR A 160 12.41 11.76 14.32
CA THR A 160 12.91 12.91 13.56
C THR A 160 14.02 12.43 12.64
N ARG A 161 14.00 12.87 11.38
CA ARG A 161 15.03 12.58 10.39
C ARG A 161 16.32 13.33 10.70
N ALA A 162 17.41 12.95 10.02
CA ALA A 162 18.69 13.63 10.11
C ALA A 162 18.62 15.15 9.79
N ASN A 163 17.64 15.58 8.98
CA ASN A 163 17.41 16.98 8.65
C ASN A 163 16.57 17.76 9.69
N GLY A 164 16.24 17.14 10.83
CA GLY A 164 15.44 17.75 11.90
C GLY A 164 13.93 17.76 11.65
N GLN A 165 13.44 17.26 10.50
CA GLN A 165 12.00 17.15 10.23
C GLN A 165 11.43 15.88 10.88
N ARG A 166 10.21 15.96 11.40
CA ARG A 166 9.50 14.78 11.93
C ARG A 166 9.15 13.84 10.78
N SER A 167 9.42 12.55 10.97
CA SER A 167 8.98 11.49 10.06
C SER A 167 7.78 10.76 10.61
N ASP A 168 7.77 10.46 11.90
CA ASP A 168 6.74 9.64 12.52
C ASP A 168 6.34 10.19 13.87
N VAL A 169 5.05 10.11 14.16
CA VAL A 169 4.48 10.41 15.46
C VAL A 169 3.54 9.27 15.81
N HIS A 170 3.71 8.73 17.01
CA HIS A 170 2.78 7.76 17.58
C HIS A 170 2.23 8.32 18.87
N ASP A 171 0.91 8.41 18.93
CA ASP A 171 0.14 8.82 20.08
C ASP A 171 -0.51 7.60 20.72
N ALA A 172 0.17 7.05 21.72
CA ALA A 172 -0.30 5.91 22.50
C ALA A 172 -1.67 6.14 23.17
N ARG A 173 -2.06 7.40 23.47
CA ARG A 173 -3.37 7.69 24.08
C ARG A 173 -4.51 7.51 23.08
N ARG A 174 -4.28 7.88 21.83
CA ARG A 174 -5.29 7.84 20.76
C ARG A 174 -5.19 6.59 19.88
N GLY A 175 -4.18 5.75 20.07
CA GLY A 175 -3.88 4.64 19.16
C GLY A 175 -3.58 5.12 17.75
N MET A 176 -2.91 6.28 17.64
CA MET A 176 -2.73 7.00 16.37
C MET A 176 -1.27 6.98 15.93
N ASP A 177 -1.05 6.62 14.68
CA ASP A 177 0.23 6.72 13.99
C ASP A 177 0.11 7.74 12.86
N ILE A 178 1.09 8.63 12.77
CA ILE A 178 1.17 9.66 11.75
C ILE A 178 2.54 9.57 11.10
N HIS A 179 2.55 9.35 9.80
CA HIS A 179 3.74 9.29 8.98
C HIS A 179 3.78 10.45 7.98
N HIS A 180 4.91 11.16 7.94
CA HIS A 180 5.21 12.22 6.99
C HIS A 180 6.23 11.71 5.99
N GLY A 181 5.78 11.39 4.79
CA GLY A 181 6.61 10.79 3.75
C GLY A 181 7.62 11.77 3.15
N LEU A 182 8.75 11.26 2.64
CA LEU A 182 9.75 12.06 1.92
C LEU A 182 9.18 12.80 0.70
N ASN A 183 8.17 12.20 0.06
CA ASN A 183 7.45 12.76 -1.09
C ASN A 183 6.44 13.86 -0.73
N GLY A 184 6.32 14.23 0.56
CA GLY A 184 5.39 15.26 1.04
C GLY A 184 3.96 14.75 1.27
N GLY A 185 3.76 13.43 1.15
CA GLY A 185 2.55 12.74 1.59
C GLY A 185 2.45 12.69 3.10
N ARG A 186 1.23 12.53 3.60
CA ARG A 186 0.95 12.27 5.02
C ARG A 186 -0.04 11.13 5.11
N ARG A 187 0.26 10.14 5.94
CA ARG A 187 -0.61 9.01 6.26
C ARG A 187 -0.89 9.01 7.75
N VAL A 188 -2.16 8.95 8.13
CA VAL A 188 -2.61 8.81 9.51
C VAL A 188 -3.33 7.49 9.61
N SER A 189 -3.03 6.71 10.64
CA SER A 189 -3.70 5.47 10.98
C SER A 189 -4.15 5.54 12.43
N VAL A 190 -5.41 5.19 12.71
CA VAL A 190 -5.92 5.03 14.07
C VAL A 190 -6.52 3.65 14.22
N GLU A 191 -6.10 2.94 15.26
CA GLU A 191 -6.81 1.78 15.77
C GLU A 191 -7.64 2.21 16.98
N ARG A 192 -8.96 2.05 16.89
CA ARG A 192 -9.89 2.39 17.96
C ARG A 192 -10.02 1.24 18.97
N ALA A 193 -10.63 1.54 20.10
CA ALA A 193 -10.86 0.55 21.16
C ALA A 193 -11.75 -0.63 20.74
N ASP A 194 -12.56 -0.47 19.69
CA ASP A 194 -13.38 -1.53 19.09
C ASP A 194 -12.65 -2.31 17.99
N HIS A 195 -11.33 -2.10 17.83
CA HIS A 195 -10.48 -2.63 16.77
C HIS A 195 -10.89 -2.21 15.34
N SER A 196 -11.78 -1.22 15.20
CA SER A 196 -11.95 -0.55 13.92
C SER A 196 -10.69 0.27 13.60
N ARG A 197 -10.35 0.34 12.32
CA ARG A 197 -9.18 1.09 11.85
C ARG A 197 -9.61 2.19 10.90
N ILE A 198 -9.15 3.41 11.14
CA ILE A 198 -9.26 4.49 10.18
C ILE A 198 -7.89 4.78 9.62
N VAL A 199 -7.81 4.85 8.29
CA VAL A 199 -6.65 5.41 7.62
C VAL A 199 -7.10 6.62 6.84
N SER A 200 -6.41 7.74 7.04
CA SER A 200 -6.54 8.94 6.22
C SER A 200 -5.21 9.28 5.57
N GLU A 201 -5.30 9.73 4.33
CA GLU A 201 -4.18 10.19 3.54
C GLU A 201 -4.44 11.64 3.11
N ARG A 202 -3.35 12.38 2.91
CA ARG A 202 -3.42 13.74 2.37
C ARG A 202 -4.25 13.77 1.08
N GLY A 203 -5.18 14.72 0.99
CA GLY A 203 -6.17 14.79 -0.10
C GLY A 203 -7.55 14.27 0.30
N GLY A 204 -7.73 13.78 1.54
CA GLY A 204 -9.02 13.32 2.03
C GLY A 204 -9.40 11.95 1.49
N ARG A 205 -8.41 11.17 1.04
CA ARG A 205 -8.56 9.75 0.73
C ARG A 205 -8.34 8.93 1.98
N GLY A 206 -8.88 7.73 1.99
CA GLY A 206 -8.69 6.84 3.12
C GLY A 206 -9.68 5.70 3.14
N TYR A 207 -9.72 5.00 4.25
CA TYR A 207 -10.73 3.99 4.50
C TYR A 207 -11.08 3.89 5.98
N VAL A 208 -12.29 3.40 6.24
CA VAL A 208 -12.71 2.89 7.55
C VAL A 208 -12.82 1.37 7.46
N GLN A 209 -12.18 0.67 8.38
CA GLN A 209 -12.19 -0.79 8.49
C GLN A 209 -12.99 -1.22 9.71
N HIS A 210 -13.89 -2.17 9.52
CA HIS A 210 -14.58 -2.87 10.59
C HIS A 210 -14.17 -4.36 10.61
N PRO A 211 -13.69 -4.90 11.74
CA PRO A 211 -13.44 -6.32 11.87
C PRO A 211 -14.78 -7.10 11.98
N TYR A 212 -14.83 -8.28 11.38
CA TYR A 212 -15.94 -9.22 11.50
C TYR A 212 -15.42 -10.66 11.40
N MET A 213 -16.24 -11.62 11.83
CA MET A 213 -15.88 -13.05 11.81
C MET A 213 -16.64 -13.78 10.71
N TYR A 214 -15.92 -14.62 9.96
CA TYR A 214 -16.49 -15.57 9.01
C TYR A 214 -15.86 -16.95 9.27
N HIS A 215 -16.69 -17.94 9.62
CA HIS A 215 -16.26 -19.31 9.95
C HIS A 215 -15.12 -19.41 10.99
N GLY A 216 -15.05 -18.47 11.94
CA GLY A 216 -14.00 -18.44 12.97
C GLY A 216 -12.69 -17.76 12.53
N HIS A 217 -12.66 -17.22 11.32
CA HIS A 217 -11.57 -16.38 10.80
C HIS A 217 -11.97 -14.90 10.84
N GLU A 218 -11.04 -14.05 11.27
CA GLU A 218 -11.25 -12.60 11.30
C GLU A 218 -11.01 -11.99 9.92
N TYR A 219 -11.95 -11.17 9.47
CA TYR A 219 -11.85 -10.36 8.26
C TYR A 219 -12.03 -8.88 8.60
N GLY A 220 -11.37 -8.01 7.84
CA GLY A 220 -11.63 -6.58 7.81
C GLY A 220 -12.49 -6.20 6.61
N ALA A 221 -13.64 -5.57 6.83
CA ALA A 221 -14.40 -4.90 5.79
C ALA A 221 -13.95 -3.43 5.72
N ARG A 222 -13.29 -3.03 4.64
CA ARG A 222 -12.84 -1.66 4.41
C ARG A 222 -13.77 -0.93 3.47
N ARG A 223 -14.30 0.20 3.94
CA ARG A 223 -14.98 1.20 3.12
C ARG A 223 -13.98 2.27 2.72
N TYR A 224 -13.54 2.25 1.47
CA TYR A 224 -12.67 3.28 0.93
C TYR A 224 -13.48 4.51 0.51
N TYR A 225 -12.89 5.68 0.69
CA TYR A 225 -13.38 6.94 0.15
C TYR A 225 -12.27 7.60 -0.67
N ASP A 226 -12.60 7.91 -1.92
CA ASP A 226 -11.70 8.54 -2.88
C ASP A 226 -12.49 9.50 -3.77
N HIS A 227 -12.26 10.81 -3.64
CA HIS A 227 -12.88 11.88 -4.43
C HIS A 227 -14.41 11.76 -4.63
N GLY A 228 -15.15 11.54 -3.54
CA GLY A 228 -16.62 11.43 -3.60
C GLY A 228 -17.13 10.05 -4.04
N ARG A 229 -16.25 9.08 -4.28
CA ARG A 229 -16.59 7.71 -4.59
C ARG A 229 -16.25 6.81 -3.43
N TYR A 230 -17.15 5.85 -3.19
CA TYR A 230 -16.91 4.79 -2.23
C TYR A 230 -16.77 3.45 -2.94
N TYR A 231 -15.95 2.58 -2.37
CA TYR A 231 -15.89 1.17 -2.74
C TYR A 231 -15.49 0.32 -1.55
N ASP A 232 -15.90 -0.94 -1.58
CA ASP A 232 -15.68 -1.89 -0.49
C ASP A 232 -14.61 -2.92 -0.87
N ARG A 233 -13.79 -3.29 0.10
CA ARG A 233 -12.77 -4.32 -0.02
C ARG A 233 -12.73 -5.15 1.25
N TYR A 234 -12.36 -6.43 1.12
CA TYR A 234 -12.32 -7.37 2.23
C TYR A 234 -10.90 -7.90 2.39
N TYR A 235 -10.48 -8.11 3.63
CA TYR A 235 -9.14 -8.60 3.93
C TYR A 235 -9.22 -9.66 5.01
N GLY A 236 -8.67 -10.85 4.74
CA GLY A 236 -8.49 -11.86 5.78
C GLY A 236 -7.31 -11.50 6.68
N ARG A 237 -7.47 -11.61 7.99
CA ARG A 237 -6.37 -11.41 8.94
C ARG A 237 -5.55 -12.68 9.04
N TYR A 238 -4.25 -12.57 8.79
CA TYR A 238 -3.34 -13.71 8.79
C TYR A 238 -2.12 -13.45 9.70
N GLY A 239 -1.86 -14.36 10.63
CA GLY A 239 -0.67 -14.29 11.49
C GLY A 239 0.58 -14.74 10.73
N TYR A 240 1.59 -13.89 10.66
CA TYR A 240 2.84 -14.19 9.95
C TYR A 240 4.05 -13.66 10.72
N ARG A 241 4.96 -14.58 11.11
CA ARG A 241 6.26 -14.29 11.74
C ARG A 241 6.19 -13.24 12.88
N GLY A 242 5.22 -13.42 13.77
CA GLY A 242 5.04 -12.57 14.96
C GLY A 242 4.23 -11.30 14.74
N GLY A 243 3.80 -11.01 13.51
CA GLY A 243 2.89 -9.91 13.16
C GLY A 243 1.60 -10.40 12.51
N TYR A 244 0.72 -9.45 12.15
CA TYR A 244 -0.49 -9.72 11.39
C TYR A 244 -0.45 -9.02 10.03
N LEU A 245 -0.86 -9.76 9.01
CA LEU A 245 -1.07 -9.30 7.65
C LEU A 245 -2.56 -9.16 7.39
N ASN A 246 -2.94 -8.14 6.63
CA ASN A 246 -4.28 -8.00 6.07
C ASN A 246 -4.19 -8.45 4.62
N VAL A 247 -4.73 -9.64 4.30
CA VAL A 247 -4.59 -10.24 2.96
C VAL A 247 -5.85 -9.99 2.16
N TYR A 248 -5.74 -9.37 0.99
CA TYR A 248 -6.89 -9.08 0.13
C TYR A 248 -7.71 -10.34 -0.19
N ALA A 249 -9.02 -10.22 -0.08
CA ALA A 249 -9.99 -11.27 -0.37
C ALA A 249 -11.04 -10.73 -1.37
N PRO A 250 -11.10 -11.28 -2.61
CA PRO A 250 -12.01 -10.79 -3.65
C PRO A 250 -13.49 -10.75 -3.23
N GLY A 251 -14.16 -9.62 -3.47
CA GLY A 251 -15.60 -9.50 -3.19
C GLY A 251 -16.47 -10.34 -4.12
N VAL A 252 -15.96 -10.66 -5.30
CA VAL A 252 -16.60 -11.49 -6.32
C VAL A 252 -15.57 -12.42 -6.94
N TYR A 253 -16.04 -13.53 -7.49
CA TYR A 253 -15.26 -14.45 -8.30
C TYR A 253 -15.89 -14.63 -9.67
N TYR A 254 -15.07 -14.76 -10.70
CA TYR A 254 -15.53 -15.03 -12.06
C TYR A 254 -15.67 -16.53 -12.32
N ALA A 255 -16.40 -16.90 -13.38
CA ALA A 255 -16.48 -18.30 -13.78
C ALA A 255 -15.09 -18.83 -14.22
N PRO A 256 -14.76 -20.12 -13.99
CA PRO A 256 -13.46 -20.68 -14.35
C PRO A 256 -13.05 -20.46 -15.81
N ALA A 257 -14.02 -20.45 -16.74
CA ALA A 257 -13.75 -20.17 -18.15
C ALA A 257 -13.29 -18.72 -18.41
N PHE A 258 -13.70 -17.75 -17.59
CA PHE A 258 -13.24 -16.36 -17.71
C PHE A 258 -11.81 -16.22 -17.21
N TYR A 259 -11.46 -16.85 -16.09
CA TYR A 259 -10.06 -16.96 -15.67
C TYR A 259 -9.20 -17.69 -16.72
N GLY A 260 -9.74 -18.75 -17.34
CA GLY A 260 -9.07 -19.42 -18.45
C GLY A 260 -8.82 -18.49 -19.66
N TRP A 261 -9.78 -17.65 -20.01
CA TRP A 261 -9.62 -16.65 -21.08
C TRP A 261 -8.61 -15.56 -20.71
N ALA A 262 -8.56 -15.13 -19.45
CA ALA A 262 -7.61 -14.14 -18.97
C ALA A 262 -6.17 -14.70 -18.85
N TYR A 263 -6.05 -15.96 -18.44
CA TYR A 263 -4.77 -16.63 -18.23
C TYR A 263 -4.07 -17.01 -19.54
N ASN A 264 -4.82 -17.49 -20.53
CA ASN A 264 -4.25 -18.00 -21.77
C ASN A 264 -3.93 -16.86 -22.76
N PRO A 265 -2.92 -17.04 -23.63
CA PRO A 265 -2.73 -16.18 -24.79
C PRO A 265 -3.99 -16.10 -25.65
N TRP A 266 -4.28 -14.91 -26.15
CA TRP A 266 -5.35 -14.73 -27.12
C TRP A 266 -4.92 -15.26 -28.48
N ALA A 267 -5.89 -15.80 -29.24
CA ALA A 267 -5.63 -16.36 -30.57
C ALA A 267 -4.97 -15.35 -31.53
N VAL A 268 -5.32 -14.07 -31.37
CA VAL A 268 -4.72 -12.96 -32.10
C VAL A 268 -4.29 -11.90 -31.08
N PRO A 269 -2.99 -11.55 -31.02
CA PRO A 269 -2.54 -10.42 -30.22
C PRO A 269 -3.23 -9.12 -30.65
N VAL A 270 -3.61 -8.29 -29.68
CA VAL A 270 -4.44 -7.10 -29.92
C VAL A 270 -3.62 -5.83 -29.82
N ALA A 271 -3.68 -4.97 -30.83
CA ALA A 271 -3.29 -3.57 -30.69
C ALA A 271 -4.45 -2.78 -30.05
N TYR A 272 -4.30 -2.39 -28.79
CA TYR A 272 -5.35 -1.70 -28.04
C TYR A 272 -5.03 -0.22 -27.84
N THR A 273 -5.86 0.64 -28.41
CA THR A 273 -5.73 2.11 -28.31
C THR A 273 -6.90 2.76 -27.59
N ALA A 274 -7.93 1.99 -27.23
CA ALA A 274 -9.16 2.49 -26.59
C ALA A 274 -9.02 2.76 -25.08
N TRP A 275 -7.79 3.00 -24.65
CA TRP A 275 -7.40 3.42 -23.32
C TRP A 275 -8.08 4.73 -22.89
N GLY A 276 -8.23 5.69 -23.79
CA GLY A 276 -8.95 6.94 -23.54
C GLY A 276 -8.21 7.94 -22.63
N TRP A 277 -7.04 7.60 -22.09
CA TRP A 277 -6.21 8.47 -21.24
C TRP A 277 -5.10 9.21 -21.98
N GLY A 278 -5.01 9.10 -23.31
CA GLY A 278 -3.96 9.77 -24.10
C GLY A 278 -3.91 11.30 -23.95
N GLY A 279 -5.03 11.95 -23.61
CA GLY A 279 -5.11 13.38 -23.30
C GLY A 279 -5.21 13.72 -21.81
N ALA A 280 -5.12 12.73 -20.91
CA ALA A 280 -5.23 12.97 -19.49
C ALA A 280 -3.93 13.63 -18.96
N PRO A 281 -4.02 14.64 -18.07
CA PRO A 281 -2.84 15.35 -17.57
C PRO A 281 -1.80 14.43 -16.90
N TRP A 282 -2.26 13.40 -16.20
CA TRP A 282 -1.39 12.42 -15.57
C TRP A 282 -0.50 11.69 -16.58
N TYR A 283 -1.02 11.41 -17.79
CA TYR A 283 -0.22 10.75 -18.82
C TYR A 283 0.80 11.68 -19.44
N GLY A 284 0.48 12.98 -19.55
CA GLY A 284 1.49 13.99 -19.89
C GLY A 284 2.64 14.02 -18.90
N ALA A 285 2.34 13.87 -17.60
CA ALA A 285 3.35 13.86 -16.53
C ALA A 285 4.21 12.58 -16.54
N TYR A 286 3.63 11.41 -16.80
CA TYR A 286 4.33 10.13 -16.71
C TYR A 286 4.64 9.45 -18.04
N GLY A 287 4.28 10.04 -19.19
CA GLY A 287 4.38 9.39 -20.50
C GLY A 287 5.81 9.08 -20.96
N ALA A 288 6.81 9.80 -20.45
CA ALA A 288 8.22 9.49 -20.66
C ALA A 288 8.70 8.30 -19.81
N TRP A 289 8.00 8.02 -18.70
CA TRP A 289 8.34 6.96 -17.74
C TRP A 289 7.58 5.66 -18.03
N PHE A 290 6.32 5.78 -18.46
CA PHE A 290 5.44 4.65 -18.79
C PHE A 290 4.90 4.77 -20.21
N THR A 291 5.11 3.70 -20.98
CA THR A 291 4.47 3.53 -22.29
C THR A 291 3.74 2.19 -22.32
N PRO A 292 2.46 2.14 -22.73
CA PRO A 292 1.73 0.89 -22.91
C PRO A 292 2.42 -0.07 -23.88
N PHE A 293 2.14 -1.35 -23.76
CA PHE A 293 2.53 -2.32 -24.75
C PHE A 293 1.86 -1.96 -26.08
N PRO A 294 2.59 -2.04 -27.21
CA PRO A 294 2.01 -1.75 -28.51
C PRO A 294 0.97 -2.80 -28.91
N VAL A 295 1.15 -4.04 -28.44
CA VAL A 295 0.29 -5.20 -28.70
C VAL A 295 0.21 -6.07 -27.46
N TYR A 296 -0.98 -6.59 -27.16
CA TYR A 296 -1.26 -7.46 -26.01
C TYR A 296 -1.48 -8.89 -26.48
N ALA A 297 -0.58 -9.79 -26.10
CA ALA A 297 -0.67 -11.21 -26.44
C ALA A 297 -1.64 -11.99 -25.54
N SER A 298 -1.94 -11.49 -24.34
CA SER A 298 -2.89 -12.07 -23.38
C SER A 298 -3.49 -10.97 -22.50
N ALA A 299 -4.49 -11.33 -21.71
CA ALA A 299 -5.09 -10.40 -20.76
C ALA A 299 -4.10 -9.94 -19.68
N SER A 300 -3.13 -10.78 -19.27
CA SER A 300 -2.12 -10.39 -18.28
C SER A 300 -1.30 -9.18 -18.73
N PHE A 301 -0.91 -9.09 -20.01
CA PHE A 301 -0.23 -7.90 -20.54
C PHE A 301 -1.11 -6.65 -20.47
N TRP A 302 -2.41 -6.80 -20.73
CA TRP A 302 -3.38 -5.70 -20.66
C TRP A 302 -3.59 -5.25 -19.21
N LEU A 303 -3.74 -6.21 -18.30
CA LEU A 303 -3.87 -5.99 -16.86
C LEU A 303 -2.62 -5.33 -16.27
N THR A 304 -1.42 -5.65 -16.76
CA THR A 304 -0.18 -4.95 -16.37
C THR A 304 -0.27 -3.46 -16.67
N ASP A 305 -0.68 -3.09 -17.89
CA ASP A 305 -0.80 -1.68 -18.25
C ASP A 305 -1.95 -0.99 -17.53
N TYR A 306 -3.04 -1.73 -17.27
CA TYR A 306 -4.13 -1.25 -16.42
C TYR A 306 -3.66 -0.94 -14.99
N LEU A 307 -2.92 -1.87 -14.37
CA LEU A 307 -2.36 -1.74 -13.02
C LEU A 307 -1.47 -0.49 -12.91
N ILE A 308 -0.56 -0.33 -13.86
CA ILE A 308 0.40 0.77 -13.85
C ILE A 308 -0.30 2.10 -14.14
N ALA A 309 -1.18 2.15 -15.14
CA ALA A 309 -1.97 3.33 -15.45
C ALA A 309 -2.83 3.78 -14.24
N ALA A 310 -3.52 2.83 -13.59
CA ALA A 310 -4.34 3.12 -12.42
C ALA A 310 -3.50 3.67 -11.25
N SER A 311 -2.32 3.08 -11.02
CA SER A 311 -1.38 3.53 -9.98
C SER A 311 -0.87 4.95 -10.27
N LEU A 312 -0.46 5.24 -11.50
CA LEU A 312 0.03 6.55 -11.90
C LEU A 312 -1.07 7.62 -11.89
N GLN A 313 -2.30 7.27 -12.27
CA GLN A 313 -3.43 8.19 -12.17
C GLN A 313 -3.72 8.55 -10.70
N ALA A 314 -3.68 7.56 -9.79
CA ALA A 314 -3.84 7.79 -8.37
C ALA A 314 -2.73 8.70 -7.82
N ALA A 315 -1.48 8.49 -8.29
CA ALA A 315 -0.29 9.22 -7.88
C ALA A 315 -0.38 10.69 -8.28
N TYR A 316 -0.72 10.93 -9.54
CA TYR A 316 -0.88 12.28 -10.07
C TYR A 316 -1.95 13.06 -9.30
N ALA A 317 -3.11 12.43 -9.07
CA ALA A 317 -4.16 13.06 -8.31
C ALA A 317 -3.69 13.41 -6.88
N ALA A 318 -2.89 12.53 -6.24
CA ALA A 318 -2.40 12.78 -4.88
C ALA A 318 -1.39 13.93 -4.85
N GLN A 319 -0.52 14.03 -5.86
CA GLN A 319 0.41 15.15 -6.01
C GLN A 319 -0.31 16.49 -6.20
N VAL A 320 -1.35 16.53 -7.05
CA VAL A 320 -2.17 17.74 -7.27
C VAL A 320 -2.86 18.17 -5.98
N GLU A 321 -3.45 17.23 -5.24
CA GLU A 321 -4.09 17.50 -3.95
C GLU A 321 -3.10 17.98 -2.88
N ALA A 322 -1.91 17.40 -2.85
CA ALA A 322 -0.83 17.80 -1.95
C ALA A 322 -0.18 19.14 -2.35
N GLN A 323 -0.57 19.72 -3.50
CA GLN A 323 0.04 20.90 -4.12
C GLN A 323 1.56 20.73 -4.29
N VAL A 324 1.99 19.49 -4.54
CA VAL A 324 3.38 19.14 -4.81
C VAL A 324 3.59 19.26 -6.32
N ALA A 325 4.55 20.08 -6.73
CA ALA A 325 4.86 20.24 -8.14
C ALA A 325 5.43 18.93 -8.72
N ALA A 326 4.80 18.44 -9.80
CA ALA A 326 5.37 17.37 -10.60
C ALA A 326 6.73 17.83 -11.14
N SER A 327 7.78 17.09 -10.79
CA SER A 327 9.15 17.42 -11.16
C SER A 327 9.66 16.38 -12.15
N VAL A 328 10.22 16.83 -13.27
CA VAL A 328 10.94 15.93 -14.19
C VAL A 328 12.32 15.69 -13.60
N ASN A 329 12.58 14.47 -13.14
CA ASN A 329 13.86 14.12 -12.55
C ASN A 329 14.77 13.50 -13.62
N PRO A 330 16.02 13.99 -13.80
CA PRO A 330 16.96 13.46 -14.78
C PRO A 330 17.42 12.04 -14.43
N ASP A 331 17.35 11.64 -13.16
CA ASP A 331 17.73 10.32 -12.66
C ASP A 331 16.57 9.31 -12.68
N ALA A 332 15.45 9.66 -13.30
CA ALA A 332 14.34 8.73 -13.48
C ALA A 332 14.80 7.52 -14.29
N SER A 333 14.39 6.33 -13.83
CA SER A 333 14.60 5.04 -14.48
C SER A 333 13.25 4.53 -14.98
N PRO A 334 12.91 4.77 -16.26
CA PRO A 334 11.64 4.38 -16.86
C PRO A 334 11.36 2.89 -16.78
N LEU A 335 10.08 2.56 -16.88
CA LEU A 335 9.59 1.20 -16.92
C LEU A 335 9.98 0.54 -18.25
N THR A 336 10.93 -0.40 -18.20
CA THR A 336 11.40 -1.11 -19.40
C THR A 336 10.46 -2.25 -19.80
N PRO A 337 10.47 -2.69 -21.07
CA PRO A 337 9.69 -3.85 -21.51
C PRO A 337 9.96 -5.12 -20.69
N GLU A 338 11.19 -5.32 -20.23
CA GLU A 338 11.58 -6.45 -19.39
C GLU A 338 10.90 -6.37 -18.02
N VAL A 339 10.91 -5.20 -17.37
CA VAL A 339 10.20 -5.02 -16.09
C VAL A 339 8.70 -5.21 -16.27
N LYS A 340 8.12 -4.68 -17.34
CA LYS A 340 6.70 -4.91 -17.65
C LYS A 340 6.38 -6.38 -17.84
N LYS A 341 7.29 -7.14 -18.47
CA LYS A 341 7.12 -8.59 -18.61
C LYS A 341 7.15 -9.27 -17.25
N MET A 342 8.06 -8.89 -16.35
CA MET A 342 8.09 -9.47 -14.99
C MET A 342 6.78 -9.18 -14.24
N ILE A 343 6.22 -7.98 -14.36
CA ILE A 343 4.90 -7.64 -13.81
C ILE A 343 3.80 -8.47 -14.47
N ALA A 344 3.82 -8.67 -15.79
CA ALA A 344 2.83 -9.49 -16.50
C ALA A 344 2.89 -10.96 -16.08
N ASP A 345 4.08 -11.50 -15.84
CA ASP A 345 4.26 -12.86 -15.34
C ASP A 345 3.73 -12.98 -13.89
N GLU A 346 3.92 -11.96 -13.04
CA GLU A 346 3.32 -11.92 -11.70
C GLU A 346 1.79 -11.77 -11.76
N VAL A 347 1.25 -10.86 -12.57
CA VAL A 347 -0.20 -10.71 -12.81
C VAL A 347 -0.81 -12.03 -13.26
N GLN A 348 -0.16 -12.76 -14.16
CA GLN A 348 -0.62 -14.07 -14.61
C GLN A 348 -0.66 -15.09 -13.45
N ARG A 349 0.34 -15.10 -12.55
CA ARG A 349 0.33 -15.91 -11.33
C ARG A 349 -0.84 -15.54 -10.41
N GLN A 350 -1.12 -14.25 -10.24
CA GLN A 350 -2.24 -13.76 -9.42
C GLN A 350 -3.60 -14.15 -10.00
N VAL A 351 -3.77 -14.08 -11.33
CA VAL A 351 -4.99 -14.56 -12.01
C VAL A 351 -5.18 -16.08 -11.81
N ALA A 352 -4.10 -16.86 -11.86
CA ALA A 352 -4.16 -18.29 -11.61
C ALA A 352 -4.49 -18.63 -10.15
N LEU A 353 -3.92 -17.88 -9.20
CA LEU A 353 -4.23 -17.99 -7.78
C LEU A 353 -5.72 -17.71 -7.54
N GLU A 354 -6.23 -16.58 -8.03
CA GLU A 354 -7.63 -16.21 -7.83
C GLU A 354 -8.60 -17.22 -8.46
N ASN A 355 -8.25 -17.83 -9.60
CA ASN A 355 -9.03 -18.94 -10.16
C ASN A 355 -9.11 -20.15 -9.22
N SER A 356 -8.02 -20.47 -8.51
CA SER A 356 -8.03 -21.56 -7.52
C SER A 356 -8.88 -21.21 -6.29
N GLU A 357 -8.87 -19.95 -5.86
CA GLU A 357 -9.72 -19.44 -4.79
C GLU A 357 -11.20 -19.46 -5.18
N ALA A 358 -11.51 -19.08 -6.43
CA ALA A 358 -12.87 -19.14 -6.97
C ALA A 358 -13.44 -20.57 -6.93
N GLN A 359 -12.61 -21.58 -7.23
CA GLN A 359 -13.00 -22.99 -7.16
C GLN A 359 -13.27 -23.41 -5.70
N GLN A 360 -12.40 -23.02 -4.76
CA GLN A 360 -12.61 -23.28 -3.32
C GLN A 360 -13.92 -22.65 -2.82
N ASN A 361 -14.13 -21.37 -3.12
CA ASN A 361 -15.37 -20.66 -2.76
C ASN A 361 -16.61 -21.33 -3.36
N SER A 362 -16.54 -21.78 -4.63
CA SER A 362 -17.66 -22.50 -5.27
C SER A 362 -17.92 -23.89 -4.65
N GLY A 363 -16.90 -24.50 -4.06
CA GLY A 363 -16.99 -25.75 -3.30
C GLY A 363 -17.42 -25.58 -1.85
N GLY A 364 -17.68 -24.35 -1.39
CA GLY A 364 -17.98 -24.05 0.02
C GLY A 364 -16.78 -24.21 0.95
N GLN A 365 -15.56 -24.16 0.40
CA GLN A 365 -14.32 -24.20 1.16
C GLN A 365 -13.87 -22.77 1.50
N ASP A 366 -13.31 -22.60 2.70
CA ASP A 366 -12.74 -21.33 3.11
C ASP A 366 -11.38 -21.11 2.43
N VAL A 367 -11.20 -19.91 1.86
CA VAL A 367 -9.96 -19.53 1.19
C VAL A 367 -8.90 -19.20 2.22
N ASP A 368 -7.76 -19.91 2.17
CA ASP A 368 -6.64 -19.68 3.09
C ASP A 368 -5.91 -18.37 2.77
N SER A 369 -6.02 -17.39 3.68
CA SER A 369 -5.33 -16.10 3.58
C SER A 369 -3.80 -16.24 3.54
N GLY A 370 -3.22 -17.28 4.12
CA GLY A 370 -1.78 -17.54 4.03
C GLY A 370 -1.32 -17.88 2.62
N SER A 371 -2.19 -18.54 1.84
CA SER A 371 -1.93 -18.90 0.44
C SER A 371 -2.11 -17.73 -0.54
N SER A 372 -2.83 -16.69 -0.11
CA SER A 372 -3.26 -15.54 -0.91
C SER A 372 -2.45 -14.26 -0.66
N GLY A 373 -1.51 -14.31 0.28
CA GLY A 373 -0.66 -13.19 0.69
C GLY A 373 0.83 -13.45 0.48
N ILE A 374 1.65 -12.56 1.01
CA ILE A 374 3.10 -12.64 0.86
C ILE A 374 3.73 -13.86 1.55
N ALA A 375 3.03 -14.48 2.51
CA ALA A 375 3.56 -15.64 3.23
C ALA A 375 3.92 -16.78 2.26
N ARG A 376 3.06 -17.05 1.28
CA ARG A 376 3.35 -17.98 0.18
C ARG A 376 4.52 -17.50 -0.67
N MET A 377 4.45 -16.25 -1.16
CA MET A 377 5.46 -15.66 -2.07
C MET A 377 6.87 -15.66 -1.45
N MET A 378 6.98 -15.47 -0.14
CA MET A 378 8.27 -15.48 0.55
C MET A 378 8.81 -16.91 0.77
N SER A 379 7.99 -17.95 0.55
CA SER A 379 8.29 -19.35 0.89
C SER A 379 8.41 -20.29 -0.30
N ASP A 380 7.98 -19.89 -1.50
CA ASP A 380 7.99 -20.75 -2.69
C ASP A 380 9.34 -20.75 -3.45
N GLY A 381 10.29 -19.93 -2.99
CA GLY A 381 11.64 -19.83 -3.54
C GLY A 381 11.71 -19.16 -4.91
N GLN A 382 10.66 -18.45 -5.33
CA GLN A 382 10.63 -17.70 -6.58
C GLN A 382 10.86 -16.20 -6.35
N PRO A 383 11.46 -15.50 -7.33
CA PRO A 383 11.48 -14.04 -7.32
C PRO A 383 10.07 -13.50 -7.56
N HIS A 384 9.70 -12.49 -6.79
CA HIS A 384 8.40 -11.82 -6.90
C HIS A 384 8.56 -10.32 -7.10
N VAL A 385 7.72 -9.78 -7.99
CA VAL A 385 7.67 -8.36 -8.29
C VAL A 385 6.49 -7.72 -7.57
N PHE A 386 6.75 -6.58 -6.94
CA PHE A 386 5.78 -5.77 -6.23
C PHE A 386 5.68 -4.42 -6.90
N VAL A 387 4.45 -3.91 -7.05
CA VAL A 387 4.18 -2.56 -7.55
C VAL A 387 3.70 -1.72 -6.39
N ALA A 388 4.37 -0.60 -6.13
CA ALA A 388 4.00 0.32 -5.06
C ALA A 388 2.58 0.85 -5.28
N GLY A 389 1.69 0.61 -4.31
CA GLY A 389 0.31 1.11 -4.29
C GLY A 389 0.12 2.41 -3.50
N SER A 390 1.13 2.82 -2.76
CA SER A 390 1.21 4.07 -2.00
C SER A 390 2.66 4.54 -1.97
N ASP A 391 2.87 5.78 -1.53
CA ASP A 391 4.21 6.27 -1.23
C ASP A 391 4.74 5.60 0.05
N LEU A 392 5.98 5.11 0.00
CA LEU A 392 6.65 4.47 1.13
C LEU A 392 8.05 5.05 1.28
N ASP A 393 8.45 5.33 2.51
CA ASP A 393 9.83 5.64 2.84
C ASP A 393 10.56 4.34 3.23
N LEU A 394 11.65 4.06 2.54
CA LEU A 394 12.46 2.86 2.68
C LEU A 394 13.88 3.21 3.11
N VAL A 395 14.60 2.21 3.60
CA VAL A 395 16.00 2.33 3.99
C VAL A 395 16.85 1.46 3.07
N ALA A 396 17.77 2.09 2.35
CA ALA A 396 18.76 1.40 1.53
C ALA A 396 19.81 0.69 2.38
N ASP A 397 20.53 -0.29 1.82
CA ASP A 397 21.63 -0.99 2.53
C ASP A 397 22.72 -0.03 3.05
N SER A 398 22.87 1.14 2.44
CA SER A 398 23.76 2.22 2.92
C SER A 398 23.29 2.92 4.19
N GLY A 399 22.10 2.57 4.69
CA GLY A 399 21.41 3.25 5.79
C GLY A 399 20.72 4.55 5.37
N GLN A 400 20.82 4.96 4.11
CA GLN A 400 20.17 6.16 3.61
C GLN A 400 18.66 5.93 3.41
N GLU A 401 17.86 6.91 3.82
CA GLU A 401 16.43 6.95 3.55
C GLU A 401 16.17 7.35 2.10
N CYS A 402 15.22 6.70 1.45
CA CYS A 402 14.74 7.07 0.12
C CYS A 402 13.27 6.65 -0.01
N ALA A 403 12.56 7.19 -0.99
CA ALA A 403 11.15 6.85 -1.20
C ALA A 403 10.94 5.86 -2.35
N VAL A 404 9.81 5.17 -2.35
CA VAL A 404 9.18 4.65 -3.56
C VAL A 404 7.78 5.25 -3.65
N SER A 405 7.34 5.61 -4.84
CA SER A 405 6.01 6.16 -5.07
C SER A 405 5.15 5.23 -5.91
N GLN A 406 3.85 5.50 -5.92
CA GLN A 406 2.86 4.73 -6.66
C GLN A 406 3.30 4.39 -8.10
N GLY A 407 3.27 3.10 -8.44
CA GLY A 407 3.70 2.57 -9.74
C GLY A 407 5.18 2.16 -9.80
N ASP A 408 6.04 2.54 -8.85
CA ASP A 408 7.40 2.03 -8.78
C ASP A 408 7.41 0.52 -8.52
N VAL A 409 8.46 -0.13 -8.98
CA VAL A 409 8.53 -1.59 -9.05
C VAL A 409 9.73 -2.08 -8.27
N LEU A 410 9.48 -3.03 -7.37
CA LEU A 410 10.50 -3.69 -6.56
C LEU A 410 10.48 -5.20 -6.80
N GLU A 411 11.62 -5.85 -6.66
CA GLU A 411 11.74 -7.30 -6.74
C GLU A 411 12.30 -7.86 -5.43
N VAL A 412 11.58 -8.80 -4.83
CA VAL A 412 12.14 -9.66 -3.78
C VAL A 412 12.63 -10.92 -4.46
N ALA A 413 13.95 -11.01 -4.65
CA ALA A 413 14.57 -12.10 -5.39
C ALA A 413 14.88 -13.33 -4.54
N GLN A 414 14.95 -13.17 -3.21
CA GLN A 414 15.36 -14.22 -2.29
C GLN A 414 14.38 -14.32 -1.12
N SER A 415 14.12 -15.56 -0.69
CA SER A 415 13.34 -15.83 0.52
C SER A 415 14.04 -15.22 1.75
N PRO A 416 13.33 -14.40 2.55
CA PRO A 416 13.88 -13.87 3.79
C PRO A 416 14.18 -14.96 4.81
N ALA A 417 15.22 -14.77 5.64
CA ALA A 417 15.58 -15.64 6.76
C ALA A 417 14.37 -15.93 7.66
N ALA A 418 14.28 -17.11 8.28
CA ALA A 418 13.06 -17.62 8.92
C ALA A 418 12.44 -16.69 10.00
N ASP A 419 13.28 -15.94 10.70
CA ASP A 419 12.94 -15.00 11.78
C ASP A 419 12.86 -13.54 11.33
N ALA A 420 13.15 -13.24 10.06
CA ALA A 420 13.07 -11.89 9.52
C ALA A 420 11.62 -11.38 9.56
N THR A 421 11.45 -10.07 9.81
CA THR A 421 10.16 -9.33 9.77
C THR A 421 10.03 -8.41 8.56
N ALA A 422 11.06 -8.38 7.72
CA ALA A 422 11.20 -7.60 6.50
C ALA A 422 11.93 -8.42 5.43
N ALA A 423 11.82 -8.01 4.17
CA ALA A 423 12.61 -8.55 3.08
C ALA A 423 13.56 -7.50 2.52
N THR A 424 14.67 -7.95 1.95
CA THR A 424 15.46 -7.13 1.05
C THR A 424 14.84 -7.19 -0.33
N ALA A 425 14.56 -6.03 -0.92
CA ALA A 425 14.06 -5.89 -2.28
C ALA A 425 15.02 -5.03 -3.12
N ILE A 426 15.06 -5.30 -4.42
CA ILE A 426 15.81 -4.52 -5.41
C ILE A 426 14.85 -3.56 -6.11
N VAL A 427 15.18 -2.29 -6.16
CA VAL A 427 14.41 -1.29 -6.92
C VAL A 427 14.63 -1.49 -8.41
N LEU A 428 13.57 -1.85 -9.15
CA LEU A 428 13.63 -2.08 -10.59
C LEU A 428 13.35 -0.82 -11.40
N THR A 429 12.48 0.05 -10.89
CA THR A 429 12.13 1.33 -11.48
C THR A 429 12.01 2.41 -10.43
N SER A 430 12.23 3.65 -10.87
CA SER A 430 12.20 4.85 -10.05
C SER A 430 11.87 6.03 -10.95
N LYS A 431 11.14 7.00 -10.44
CA LYS A 431 10.89 8.32 -11.04
C LYS A 431 11.92 9.35 -10.57
N GLY A 432 12.92 8.96 -9.77
CA GLY A 432 14.08 9.77 -9.40
C GLY A 432 13.81 10.82 -8.32
N GLY A 433 14.76 11.74 -8.11
CA GLY A 433 14.64 12.79 -7.10
C GLY A 433 14.91 12.25 -5.69
N LYS A 434 13.87 12.16 -4.85
CA LYS A 434 13.97 11.60 -3.49
C LYS A 434 13.75 10.09 -3.45
N GLU A 435 13.40 9.51 -4.60
CA GLU A 435 13.16 8.09 -4.70
C GLU A 435 14.45 7.27 -4.68
N CYS A 436 14.32 6.02 -4.27
CA CYS A 436 15.39 5.06 -4.29
C CYS A 436 15.87 4.86 -5.73
N LEU A 437 17.19 4.88 -5.95
CA LEU A 437 17.75 4.69 -7.28
C LEU A 437 17.52 3.24 -7.76
N LYS A 438 17.39 3.06 -9.07
CA LYS A 438 17.36 1.71 -9.67
C LYS A 438 18.58 0.89 -9.25
N SER A 439 18.35 -0.40 -9.03
CA SER A 439 19.33 -1.39 -8.54
C SER A 439 19.79 -1.17 -7.10
N THR A 440 19.13 -0.30 -6.34
CA THR A 440 19.36 -0.16 -4.89
C THR A 440 18.65 -1.30 -4.16
N ASN A 441 19.36 -1.96 -3.25
CA ASN A 441 18.76 -2.84 -2.26
C ASN A 441 18.15 -2.00 -1.14
N VAL A 442 16.89 -2.30 -0.81
CA VAL A 442 16.13 -1.63 0.22
C VAL A 442 15.49 -2.66 1.15
N THR A 443 15.37 -2.31 2.42
CA THR A 443 14.62 -3.13 3.39
C THR A 443 13.15 -2.73 3.35
N VAL A 444 12.27 -3.69 3.10
CA VAL A 444 10.82 -3.49 3.02
C VAL A 444 10.12 -4.33 4.07
N ALA A 445 9.29 -3.71 4.92
CA ALA A 445 8.54 -4.45 5.93
C ALA A 445 7.52 -5.40 5.28
N PHE A 446 7.24 -6.52 5.95
CA PHE A 446 6.26 -7.49 5.44
C PHE A 446 4.84 -6.93 5.32
N THR A 447 4.46 -5.99 6.18
CA THR A 447 3.19 -5.27 6.06
C THR A 447 3.13 -4.45 4.78
N ASP A 448 4.22 -3.79 4.39
CA ASP A 448 4.27 -2.97 3.18
C ASP A 448 4.29 -3.83 1.91
N LEU A 449 5.02 -4.95 1.93
CA LEU A 449 4.95 -5.95 0.85
C LEU A 449 3.54 -6.53 0.71
N GLN A 450 2.85 -6.78 1.82
CA GLN A 450 1.46 -7.22 1.78
C GLN A 450 0.54 -6.13 1.22
N ASP A 451 0.74 -4.87 1.56
CA ASP A 451 -0.05 -3.76 1.02
C ASP A 451 0.22 -3.57 -0.50
N MET A 452 1.46 -3.73 -0.96
CA MET A 452 1.78 -3.76 -2.40
C MET A 452 1.12 -4.95 -3.11
N GLN A 453 1.12 -6.12 -2.47
CA GLN A 453 0.46 -7.30 -3.00
C GLN A 453 -1.06 -7.14 -3.07
N ASN A 454 -1.66 -6.54 -2.04
CA ASN A 454 -3.08 -6.20 -2.02
C ASN A 454 -3.41 -5.23 -3.15
N HIS A 455 -2.63 -4.16 -3.31
CA HIS A 455 -2.81 -3.19 -4.39
C HIS A 455 -2.80 -3.85 -5.77
N MET A 456 -1.86 -4.77 -6.02
CA MET A 456 -1.81 -5.53 -7.26
C MET A 456 -3.10 -6.33 -7.47
N ARG A 457 -3.50 -7.14 -6.49
CA ARG A 457 -4.66 -8.02 -6.61
C ARG A 457 -5.97 -7.25 -6.72
N GLU A 458 -6.15 -6.19 -5.94
CA GLU A 458 -7.31 -5.30 -6.02
C GLU A 458 -7.46 -4.64 -7.40
N THR A 459 -6.33 -4.23 -7.98
CA THR A 459 -6.34 -3.59 -9.29
C THR A 459 -6.51 -4.59 -10.43
N ILE A 460 -5.98 -5.82 -10.28
CA ILE A 460 -6.25 -6.93 -11.19
C ILE A 460 -7.75 -7.26 -11.19
N ASP A 461 -8.38 -7.41 -10.02
CA ASP A 461 -9.82 -7.69 -9.89
C ASP A 461 -10.66 -6.60 -10.57
N LYS A 462 -10.33 -5.32 -10.33
CA LYS A 462 -10.96 -4.20 -11.03
C LYS A 462 -10.78 -4.26 -12.55
N GLY A 463 -9.56 -4.57 -13.01
CA GLY A 463 -9.24 -4.73 -14.43
C GLY A 463 -9.95 -5.92 -15.08
N MET A 464 -10.14 -7.02 -14.34
CA MET A 464 -10.91 -8.19 -14.75
C MET A 464 -12.39 -7.82 -14.93
N GLY A 465 -12.96 -7.02 -14.03
CA GLY A 465 -14.30 -6.46 -14.20
C GLY A 465 -14.43 -5.58 -15.45
N GLU A 466 -13.45 -4.71 -15.68
CA GLU A 466 -13.46 -3.86 -16.87
C GLU A 466 -13.34 -4.66 -18.18
N MET A 467 -12.47 -5.67 -18.21
CA MET A 467 -12.39 -6.58 -19.36
C MET A 467 -13.66 -7.37 -19.56
N LYS A 468 -14.31 -7.82 -18.48
CA LYS A 468 -15.59 -8.52 -18.55
C LYS A 468 -16.68 -7.68 -19.24
N ASP A 469 -16.74 -6.40 -18.90
CA ASP A 469 -17.74 -5.46 -19.46
C ASP A 469 -17.44 -5.06 -20.92
N LYS A 470 -16.14 -5.00 -21.25
CA LYS A 470 -15.63 -4.53 -22.54
C LYS A 470 -15.22 -5.65 -23.51
N GLN A 471 -15.26 -6.93 -23.13
CA GLN A 471 -14.95 -8.04 -24.02
C GLN A 471 -15.75 -7.95 -25.33
N GLY A 472 -15.07 -8.15 -26.45
CA GLY A 472 -15.63 -7.99 -27.80
C GLY A 472 -15.89 -6.54 -28.23
N LYS A 473 -15.47 -5.54 -27.45
CA LYS A 473 -15.64 -4.10 -27.73
C LYS A 473 -14.31 -3.36 -27.64
N GLY A 474 -14.21 -2.24 -28.37
CA GLY A 474 -13.06 -1.33 -28.27
C GLY A 474 -11.71 -1.97 -28.60
N GLY A 475 -11.70 -3.10 -29.31
CA GLY A 475 -10.50 -3.86 -29.66
C GLY A 475 -10.20 -5.06 -28.73
N LEU A 476 -10.82 -5.18 -27.56
CA LEU A 476 -10.64 -6.37 -26.72
C LEU A 476 -11.25 -7.61 -27.38
N PRO A 477 -10.60 -8.79 -27.33
CA PRO A 477 -11.17 -10.01 -27.87
C PRO A 477 -12.48 -10.38 -27.18
N SER A 478 -13.35 -11.07 -27.91
CA SER A 478 -14.55 -11.65 -27.32
C SER A 478 -14.16 -12.82 -26.41
N ALA A 479 -14.74 -12.84 -25.21
CA ALA A 479 -14.62 -13.97 -24.30
C ALA A 479 -15.56 -15.10 -24.77
N PRO A 480 -15.15 -16.38 -24.65
CA PRO A 480 -16.00 -17.50 -25.06
C PRO A 480 -17.33 -17.50 -24.28
N PRO A 481 -18.43 -18.07 -24.81
CA PRO A 481 -19.73 -18.05 -24.13
C PRO A 481 -19.70 -18.60 -22.69
N SER A 482 -18.88 -19.63 -22.43
CA SER A 482 -18.68 -20.18 -21.08
C SER A 482 -18.06 -19.19 -20.09
N ALA A 483 -17.32 -18.20 -20.58
CA ALA A 483 -16.72 -17.13 -19.80
C ALA A 483 -17.68 -15.94 -19.56
N GLN A 484 -18.91 -15.98 -20.10
CA GLN A 484 -19.86 -14.87 -20.02
C GLN A 484 -20.79 -14.92 -18.80
N ALA A 485 -20.77 -16.00 -18.00
CA ALA A 485 -21.51 -16.08 -16.75
C ALA A 485 -21.25 -14.91 -15.79
N ALA A 486 -22.28 -14.49 -15.05
CA ALA A 486 -22.18 -13.41 -14.09
C ALA A 486 -21.18 -13.77 -12.97
N PRO A 487 -20.41 -12.80 -12.44
CA PRO A 487 -19.59 -13.02 -11.25
C PRO A 487 -20.46 -13.48 -10.07
N THR A 488 -19.90 -14.35 -9.22
CA THR A 488 -20.55 -14.82 -8.00
C THR A 488 -19.95 -14.08 -6.81
N GLN A 489 -20.79 -13.58 -5.91
CA GLN A 489 -20.32 -12.93 -4.68
C GLN A 489 -19.63 -13.96 -3.78
N SER A 490 -18.50 -13.58 -3.17
CA SER A 490 -17.82 -14.44 -2.21
C SER A 490 -18.61 -14.57 -0.89
N ALA A 491 -18.49 -15.72 -0.23
CA ALA A 491 -19.29 -16.02 0.95
C ALA A 491 -19.00 -15.06 2.13
N TYR A 492 -17.72 -14.71 2.35
CA TYR A 492 -17.31 -13.73 3.36
C TYR A 492 -17.82 -12.32 3.05
N ALA A 493 -17.81 -11.90 1.78
CA ALA A 493 -18.35 -10.61 1.38
C ALA A 493 -19.88 -10.53 1.56
N ALA A 494 -20.60 -11.64 1.38
CA ALA A 494 -22.05 -11.69 1.53
C ALA A 494 -22.53 -11.52 2.98
N VAL A 495 -21.69 -11.86 3.96
CA VAL A 495 -22.01 -11.73 5.40
C VAL A 495 -21.33 -10.53 6.06
N ALA A 496 -20.57 -9.74 5.31
CA ALA A 496 -19.87 -8.58 5.83
C ALA A 496 -20.87 -7.56 6.41
N PRO A 497 -20.47 -6.80 7.46
CA PRO A 497 -21.27 -5.71 7.98
C PRO A 497 -21.64 -4.71 6.87
N PRO A 498 -22.79 -4.03 6.99
CA PRO A 498 -23.17 -2.99 6.05
C PRO A 498 -22.06 -1.93 5.90
N PRO A 499 -21.78 -1.43 4.69
CA PRO A 499 -20.79 -0.38 4.48
C PRO A 499 -21.08 0.85 5.32
N ASP A 500 -20.04 1.42 5.92
CA ASP A 500 -20.15 2.62 6.74
C ASP A 500 -20.58 3.83 5.88
N PRO A 501 -21.74 4.45 6.17
CA PRO A 501 -22.23 5.61 5.43
C PRO A 501 -21.44 6.90 5.76
N ASN A 502 -20.74 6.95 6.90
CA ASN A 502 -20.06 8.13 7.42
C ASN A 502 -18.54 8.12 7.18
N ALA A 503 -18.01 7.10 6.50
CA ALA A 503 -16.58 6.90 6.32
C ALA A 503 -15.82 8.18 5.87
N ALA A 504 -16.36 8.96 4.93
CA ALA A 504 -15.71 10.21 4.50
C ALA A 504 -15.60 11.27 5.61
N ALA A 505 -16.63 11.39 6.46
CA ALA A 505 -16.62 12.32 7.58
C ALA A 505 -15.60 11.87 8.63
N GLU A 506 -15.56 10.58 8.94
CA GLU A 506 -14.62 10.01 9.90
C GLU A 506 -13.17 10.15 9.44
N ILE A 507 -12.87 9.90 8.16
CA ILE A 507 -11.54 10.11 7.56
C ILE A 507 -11.12 11.58 7.68
N LYS A 508 -12.01 12.53 7.38
CA LYS A 508 -11.73 13.96 7.47
C LYS A 508 -11.51 14.43 8.93
N GLU A 509 -12.32 13.91 9.85
CA GLU A 509 -12.16 14.19 11.26
C GLU A 509 -10.80 13.69 11.75
N GLN A 510 -10.41 12.48 11.34
CA GLN A 510 -9.15 11.86 11.68
C GLN A 510 -7.95 12.70 11.26
N ASP A 511 -7.98 13.24 10.03
CA ASP A 511 -6.94 14.15 9.53
C ASP A 511 -6.80 15.44 10.37
N THR A 512 -7.90 15.92 10.94
CA THR A 512 -7.93 17.12 11.79
C THR A 512 -7.37 16.81 13.17
N GLN A 513 -7.78 15.69 13.76
CA GLN A 513 -7.28 15.23 15.07
C GLN A 513 -5.78 14.92 15.02
N ALA A 514 -5.27 14.40 13.90
CA ALA A 514 -3.84 14.16 13.71
C ALA A 514 -2.99 15.42 13.89
N GLY A 515 -3.44 16.56 13.36
CA GLY A 515 -2.72 17.83 13.53
C GLY A 515 -2.61 18.28 15.00
N GLN A 516 -3.62 17.97 15.81
CA GLN A 516 -3.61 18.24 17.25
C GLN A 516 -2.70 17.27 17.99
N ALA A 517 -2.80 15.97 17.67
CA ALA A 517 -1.99 14.92 18.27
C ALA A 517 -0.48 15.17 18.06
N GLU A 518 -0.05 15.60 16.86
CA GLU A 518 1.35 15.94 16.61
C GLU A 518 1.89 17.02 17.55
N GLN A 519 1.10 18.08 17.81
CA GLN A 519 1.52 19.18 18.66
C GLN A 519 1.61 18.74 20.12
N GLU A 520 0.63 17.97 20.58
CA GLU A 520 0.58 17.45 21.96
C GLU A 520 1.72 16.46 22.24
N VAL A 521 1.97 15.51 21.32
CA VAL A 521 3.02 14.51 21.48
C VAL A 521 4.40 15.18 21.43
N ALA A 522 4.63 16.11 20.50
CA ALA A 522 5.87 16.87 20.43
C ALA A 522 6.15 17.65 21.74
N GLY A 523 5.12 18.26 22.33
CA GLY A 523 5.26 18.95 23.63
C GLY A 523 5.54 17.98 24.79
N THR A 524 4.87 16.82 24.79
CA THR A 524 5.02 15.79 25.84
C THR A 524 6.41 15.17 25.83
N VAL A 525 6.91 14.81 24.64
CA VAL A 525 8.25 14.25 24.46
C VAL A 525 9.34 15.27 24.81
N SER A 526 9.13 16.56 24.50
CA SER A 526 10.06 17.64 24.90
C SER A 526 10.08 17.87 26.42
N SER A 527 8.95 17.61 27.10
CA SER A 527 8.82 17.78 28.56
C SER A 527 9.28 16.55 29.36
N GLY A 528 9.28 15.37 28.73
CA GLY A 528 9.68 14.10 29.34
C GLY A 528 11.18 13.81 29.33
N GLY A 529 11.99 14.61 28.62
CA GLY A 529 13.46 14.49 28.57
C GLY A 529 14.20 14.89 29.85
N GLY A 530 13.48 15.22 30.93
CA GLY A 530 14.02 15.69 32.19
C GLY A 530 13.90 14.68 33.34
N ALA A 531 14.35 13.43 33.19
CA ALA A 531 14.62 12.55 34.34
C ALA A 531 15.37 11.26 33.95
N ALA A 532 16.71 11.30 33.94
CA ALA A 532 17.54 10.13 34.22
C ALA A 532 18.79 10.60 34.95
N GLY A 533 18.92 10.20 36.23
CA GLY A 533 19.94 10.66 37.16
C GLY A 533 21.37 10.29 36.76
N GLY A 534 22.30 11.20 37.03
CA GLY A 534 23.74 10.96 36.84
C GLY A 534 24.41 10.25 38.00
N PRO A 535 25.73 10.05 37.93
CA PRO A 535 26.61 10.10 39.09
C PRO A 535 27.31 11.47 39.16
N ASN A 536 27.27 12.07 40.34
CA ASN A 536 28.01 13.29 40.70
C ASN A 536 29.51 13.17 40.40
N VAL A 537 30.08 14.15 39.71
CA VAL A 537 31.50 14.52 39.84
C VAL A 537 31.63 16.05 39.74
N GLY A 538 32.03 16.65 40.86
CA GLY A 538 33.03 17.74 40.95
C GLY A 538 32.69 19.10 40.35
N ASP A 539 32.45 20.06 41.24
CA ASP A 539 32.46 21.51 41.01
C ASP A 539 33.72 22.02 40.26
N ASP A 540 33.51 22.79 39.20
CA ASP A 540 34.22 24.05 38.90
C ASP A 540 33.44 24.87 37.84
N PRO A 541 33.24 26.20 38.02
CA PRO A 541 32.36 26.98 37.15
C PRO A 541 33.10 27.52 35.92
N ALA A 542 32.72 27.06 34.73
CA ALA A 542 33.08 27.67 33.46
C ALA A 542 31.96 28.61 32.96
N PRO A 543 32.30 29.74 32.28
CA PRO A 543 31.43 30.91 32.18
C PRO A 543 30.23 30.72 31.26
N ALA A 544 29.09 31.27 31.70
CA ALA A 544 27.81 31.26 30.99
C ALA A 544 27.92 31.82 29.57
N ALA A 545 27.67 30.98 28.57
CA ALA A 545 27.35 31.41 27.22
C ALA A 545 25.96 32.06 27.24
N ALA A 546 25.90 33.33 26.82
CA ALA A 546 24.71 34.16 26.85
C ALA A 546 23.55 33.57 26.02
N ALA A 547 22.42 33.38 26.67
CA ALA A 547 21.14 33.10 26.03
C ALA A 547 20.75 34.24 25.08
N THR A 548 20.38 33.89 23.85
CA THR A 548 19.69 34.79 22.93
C THR A 548 18.29 35.13 23.48
N PRO A 549 17.87 36.40 23.52
CA PRO A 549 16.55 36.76 24.03
C PRO A 549 15.46 36.37 23.01
N THR A 550 14.56 35.48 23.41
CA THR A 550 13.30 35.20 22.71
C THR A 550 12.30 36.33 22.98
N VAL A 551 11.75 36.92 21.90
CA VAL A 551 10.68 37.91 21.98
C VAL A 551 9.35 37.18 22.24
N SER A 552 8.77 37.37 23.42
CA SER A 552 7.46 36.82 23.78
C SER A 552 6.33 37.80 23.39
N ILE A 553 5.46 37.40 22.45
CA ILE A 553 4.23 38.13 22.09
C ILE A 553 3.07 37.50 22.86
N SER A 554 2.24 38.32 23.52
CA SER A 554 1.09 37.87 24.34
C SER A 554 -0.24 38.41 23.80
N LEU A 555 -1.34 37.66 24.00
CA LEU A 555 -2.68 38.06 23.57
C LEU A 555 -3.11 39.36 24.28
N GLY A 556 -3.48 40.39 23.50
CA GLY A 556 -3.89 41.72 24.00
C GLY A 556 -2.95 42.88 23.64
N GLN A 557 -1.84 42.62 22.94
CA GLN A 557 -0.93 43.67 22.45
C GLN A 557 -1.47 44.36 21.20
N THR A 558 -1.25 45.68 21.11
CA THR A 558 -1.59 46.45 19.90
C THR A 558 -0.57 46.21 18.78
N THR A 559 -0.97 46.43 17.53
CA THR A 559 -0.10 46.23 16.36
C THR A 559 1.23 46.99 16.47
N ASP A 560 1.22 48.19 17.03
CA ASP A 560 2.43 49.00 17.24
C ASP A 560 3.39 48.39 18.29
N GLN A 561 2.86 47.69 19.29
CA GLN A 561 3.67 47.01 20.30
C GLN A 561 4.38 45.78 19.72
N VAL A 562 3.74 45.07 18.80
CA VAL A 562 4.33 43.92 18.10
C VAL A 562 5.44 44.37 17.14
N ILE A 563 5.21 45.47 16.40
CA ILE A 563 6.22 46.04 15.49
C ILE A 563 7.45 46.53 16.27
N THR A 564 7.24 47.18 17.41
CA THR A 564 8.34 47.65 18.27
C THR A 564 9.17 46.49 18.84
N ALA A 565 8.53 45.37 19.17
CA ALA A 565 9.21 44.17 19.67
C ALA A 565 10.04 43.44 18.58
N MET A 566 9.70 43.62 17.30
CA MET A 566 10.38 42.97 16.16
C MET A 566 11.53 43.79 15.55
N VAL A 567 11.63 45.11 15.79
CA VAL A 567 12.53 46.02 15.05
C VAL A 567 13.78 46.47 15.85
N SER A 568 14.26 45.71 16.84
CA SER A 568 15.55 46.02 17.50
C SER A 568 16.74 45.21 16.98
N PRO A 569 17.56 45.73 16.04
CA PRO A 569 18.90 45.21 15.80
C PRO A 569 19.99 46.02 16.55
N ARG A 570 20.94 45.26 17.10
CA ARG A 570 22.20 45.65 17.78
C ARG A 570 22.89 46.92 17.23
N ALA A 571 23.06 47.95 18.07
CA ALA A 571 24.10 48.97 17.89
C ALA A 571 24.46 49.71 19.20
N ARG A 572 25.04 49.01 20.19
CA ARG A 572 25.84 49.64 21.26
C ARG A 572 26.95 48.71 21.72
N SER A 573 27.92 48.48 20.84
CA SER A 573 29.24 48.03 21.25
C SER A 573 30.24 48.42 20.16
N ILE A 574 30.75 49.65 20.24
CA ILE A 574 32.01 50.23 19.72
C ILE A 574 31.90 51.73 20.06
N SER A 575 32.33 52.12 21.26
CA SER A 575 32.76 53.48 21.63
C SER A 575 33.15 53.52 23.11
N ALA A 576 34.23 52.80 23.44
CA ALA A 576 34.96 52.97 24.70
C ALA A 576 36.41 52.49 24.54
N LEU A 577 37.14 53.05 23.57
CA LEU A 577 38.60 52.91 23.44
C LEU A 577 39.15 54.03 22.55
N SER A 578 39.11 55.26 23.06
CA SER A 578 40.03 56.34 22.67
C SER A 578 39.86 57.53 23.60
N ARG A 579 40.63 57.50 24.69
CA ARG A 579 41.09 58.70 25.39
C ARG A 579 42.56 58.52 25.70
N SER A 580 43.41 59.11 24.86
CA SER A 580 44.67 59.78 25.21
C SER A 580 45.55 59.80 23.97
N ILE A 581 45.63 60.95 23.31
CA ILE A 581 46.91 61.63 23.07
C ILE A 581 46.60 63.09 22.73
N SER A 582 47.34 63.93 23.44
CA SER A 582 47.28 65.38 23.52
C SER A 582 48.08 66.04 22.39
N ILE A 583 47.62 67.22 21.95
CA ILE A 583 48.41 68.46 21.80
C ILE A 583 49.50 68.44 20.69
N ARG A 584 49.37 69.24 19.62
CA ARG A 584 49.81 70.65 19.46
C ARG A 584 50.00 71.02 17.96
N ILE A 585 49.57 72.24 17.65
CA ILE A 585 49.83 73.12 16.49
C ILE A 585 49.15 72.74 15.18
#